data_AF-A0A429IKB1-F1
#
_entry.id   AF-A0A429IKB1-F1
#
_cell.length_a   1.000
_cell.length_b   1.000
_cell.length_c   1.000
_cell.angle_alpha   90.00
_cell.angle_beta   90.00
_cell.angle_gamma   90.00
#
_symmetry.space_group_name_H-M   'P 1'
#
loop_
_entity.id
_entity.type
_entity.pdbx_description
1 polymer ?
#
loop_
_entity_poly.entity_id
_entity_poly.type
_entity_poly.pdbx_seq_one_letter_code
_entity_poly.pdbx_strand_id
1 'polypeptide(L)' 'LTMSPGTPAMHRIGCTMTGGTSGGGWFTNRGGRTYLVSNSSIGSLDHRWLAGPHLGVEAKRVFDGISRKFA' A
#
# COMPACT_ATOMS: atom_id res chain seq x y z
N LEU A 1 -16.67 -1.03 -7.77
CA LEU A 1 -15.28 -0.49 -7.69
C LEU A 1 -14.70 -0.50 -9.09
N THR A 2 -14.51 0.67 -9.69
CA THR A 2 -13.96 0.82 -11.05
C THR A 2 -12.58 1.47 -10.94
N MET A 3 -11.57 0.82 -11.50
CA MET A 3 -10.23 1.41 -11.65
C MET A 3 -10.18 2.13 -12.98
N SER A 4 -9.72 3.39 -12.99
CA SER A 4 -9.55 4.13 -14.23
C SER A 4 -8.43 3.50 -15.09
N PRO A 5 -8.57 3.49 -16.42
CA PRO A 5 -7.49 3.11 -17.31
C PRO A 5 -6.20 3.88 -16.98
N GLY A 6 -5.06 3.20 -16.97
CA GLY A 6 -3.76 3.80 -16.62
C GLY A 6 -3.48 3.90 -15.12
N THR A 7 -4.38 3.42 -14.25
CA THR A 7 -4.05 3.31 -12.82
C THR A 7 -2.86 2.36 -12.62
N PRO A 8 -1.82 2.75 -11.87
CA PRO A 8 -0.68 1.87 -11.61
C PRO A 8 -1.09 0.54 -10.98
N ALA A 9 -0.34 -0.51 -11.28
CA ALA A 9 -0.57 -1.82 -10.70
C ALA A 9 -0.49 -1.77 -9.17
N MET A 10 -1.43 -2.46 -8.52
CA MET A 10 -1.47 -2.65 -7.06
C MET A 10 -0.95 -4.03 -6.70
N HIS A 11 -0.29 -4.12 -5.54
CA HIS A 11 -0.02 -5.39 -4.88
C HIS A 11 -1.31 -5.95 -4.32
N ARG A 12 -1.49 -7.27 -4.36
CA ARG A 12 -2.65 -7.96 -3.80
C ARG A 12 -2.20 -9.10 -2.90
N ILE A 13 -2.84 -9.24 -1.74
CA ILE A 13 -2.62 -10.32 -0.79
C ILE A 13 -3.96 -10.94 -0.36
N GLY A 14 -3.93 -12.22 -0.02
CA GLY A 14 -5.04 -12.85 0.68
C GLY A 14 -5.14 -12.30 2.09
N CYS A 15 -6.31 -11.82 2.48
CA CYS A 15 -6.52 -11.20 3.79
C CYS A 15 -8.01 -11.11 4.10
N THR A 16 -8.38 -11.35 5.35
CA THR A 16 -9.76 -11.30 5.86
C THR A 16 -10.05 -10.08 6.72
N MET A 17 -9.10 -9.15 6.82
CA MET A 17 -9.27 -7.90 7.52
C MET A 17 -10.36 -7.03 6.85
N THR A 18 -11.13 -6.31 7.66
CA THR A 18 -12.32 -5.56 7.22
C THR A 18 -12.07 -4.05 7.24
N GLY A 19 -13.14 -3.24 7.30
CA GLY A 19 -13.05 -1.79 7.42
C GLY A 19 -12.25 -1.36 8.66
N GLY A 20 -11.49 -0.26 8.52
CA GLY A 20 -10.56 0.25 9.54
C GLY A 20 -9.11 -0.17 9.32
N THR A 21 -8.85 -1.10 8.40
CA THR A 21 -7.49 -1.60 8.12
C THR A 21 -6.76 -0.80 7.04
N SER A 22 -7.49 0.09 6.36
CA SER A 22 -6.95 1.05 5.39
C SER A 22 -5.81 1.88 6.00
N GLY A 23 -4.72 2.05 5.25
CA GLY A 23 -3.51 2.71 5.69
C GLY A 23 -2.49 1.78 6.40
N GLY A 24 -2.89 0.58 6.81
CA GLY A 24 -1.98 -0.39 7.43
C GLY A 24 -0.81 -0.77 6.51
N GLY A 25 0.43 -0.61 7.00
CA GLY A 25 1.64 -0.83 6.22
C GLY A 25 1.92 -2.31 5.90
N TRP A 26 2.38 -2.58 4.68
CA TRP A 26 2.79 -3.92 4.25
C TRP A 26 4.29 -4.00 4.16
N PHE A 27 4.85 -5.00 4.83
CA PHE A 27 6.29 -5.12 4.99
C PHE A 27 6.82 -6.40 4.36
N THR A 28 8.04 -6.33 3.83
CA THR A 28 8.81 -7.50 3.40
C THR A 28 10.19 -7.48 4.04
N ASN A 29 10.79 -8.65 4.23
CA ASN A 29 12.18 -8.76 4.65
C ASN A 29 13.07 -9.01 3.42
N ARG A 30 14.13 -8.21 3.27
CA ARG A 30 15.16 -8.42 2.26
C ARG A 30 16.52 -8.34 2.92
N GLY A 31 17.20 -9.49 3.02
CA GLY A 31 18.54 -9.56 3.62
C GLY A 31 18.57 -9.13 5.08
N GLY A 32 17.56 -9.52 5.88
CA GLY A 32 17.48 -9.18 7.30
C GLY A 32 16.94 -7.78 7.60
N ARG A 33 16.69 -6.95 6.57
CA ARG A 33 16.11 -5.62 6.73
C ARG A 33 14.63 -5.61 6.34
N THR A 34 13.82 -4.93 7.13
CA THR A 34 12.38 -4.74 6.87
C THR A 34 12.15 -3.52 5.98
N TYR A 35 11.34 -3.69 4.94
CA TYR A 35 10.98 -2.64 3.98
C TYR A 35 9.46 -2.49 3.91
N LEU A 36 8.98 -1.24 3.99
CA LEU A 36 7.59 -0.91 3.68
C LEU A 36 7.42 -0.87 2.16
N VAL A 37 6.53 -1.69 1.62
CA VAL A 37 6.36 -1.86 0.16
C VAL A 37 4.98 -1.45 -0.36
N SER A 38 3.99 -1.37 0.54
CA SER A 38 2.61 -0.99 0.23
C SER A 38 1.85 -0.57 1.51
N ASN A 39 0.60 -0.16 1.35
CA ASN A 39 -0.37 -0.03 2.44
C ASN A 39 -1.74 -0.56 2.00
N SER A 40 -2.55 -1.02 2.93
CA SER A 40 -3.92 -1.45 2.64
C SER A 40 -4.74 -0.27 2.11
N SER A 41 -5.29 -0.38 0.91
CA SER A 41 -6.10 0.67 0.29
C SER A 41 -7.52 0.21 0.03
N ILE A 42 -7.65 -0.92 -0.66
CA ILE A 42 -8.92 -1.45 -1.15
C ILE A 42 -9.03 -2.94 -0.83
N GLY A 43 -10.24 -3.42 -0.57
CA GLY A 43 -10.51 -4.82 -0.28
C GLY A 43 -11.71 -5.34 -1.04
N SER A 44 -11.84 -6.66 -1.07
CA SER A 44 -13.05 -7.29 -1.59
C SER A 44 -14.22 -7.18 -0.61
N LEU A 45 -15.43 -7.18 -1.15
CA LEU A 45 -16.67 -7.14 -0.33
C LEU A 45 -16.87 -8.41 0.49
N ASP A 46 -16.29 -9.52 0.06
CA ASP A 46 -16.33 -10.82 0.74
C ASP A 46 -15.10 -11.06 1.64
N HIS A 47 -14.26 -10.04 1.86
CA HIS A 47 -13.11 -10.06 2.77
C HIS A 47 -12.15 -11.24 2.52
N ARG A 48 -11.75 -11.44 1.26
CA ARG A 48 -10.79 -12.50 0.89
C ARG A 48 -9.47 -11.95 0.38
N TRP A 49 -9.41 -10.68 -0.01
CA TRP A 49 -8.17 -10.04 -0.40
C TRP A 49 -8.17 -8.54 -0.10
N LEU A 50 -6.96 -8.02 0.09
CA LEU A 50 -6.66 -6.60 0.08
C LEU A 50 -5.71 -6.28 -1.07
N ALA A 51 -5.79 -5.06 -1.58
CA ALA A 51 -4.85 -4.50 -2.52
C ALA A 51 -4.35 -3.12 -2.05
N GLY A 52 -3.11 -2.82 -2.42
CA GLY A 52 -2.40 -1.62 -2.02
C GLY A 52 -1.46 -1.13 -3.12
N PRO A 53 -1.20 0.19 -3.21
CA PRO A 53 -0.32 0.74 -4.23
C PRO A 53 1.13 0.30 -4.02
N HIS A 54 1.88 0.13 -5.10
CA HIS A 54 3.33 -0.02 -4.99
C HIS A 54 3.98 1.30 -4.58
N LEU A 55 4.74 1.28 -3.49
CA LEU A 55 5.50 2.46 -3.03
C LEU A 55 6.81 2.61 -3.81
N GLY A 56 6.70 3.15 -5.03
CA GLY A 56 7.82 3.45 -5.91
C GLY A 56 8.37 4.87 -5.75
N VAL A 57 9.03 5.36 -6.82
CA VAL A 57 9.71 6.67 -6.83
C VAL A 57 8.77 7.85 -6.53
N GLU A 58 7.53 7.82 -7.00
CA GLU A 58 6.57 8.91 -6.78
C GLU A 58 6.14 8.97 -5.30
N ALA A 59 5.85 7.82 -4.68
CA ALA A 59 5.54 7.75 -3.26
C ALA A 59 6.72 8.25 -2.40
N LYS A 60 7.96 7.89 -2.77
CA LYS A 60 9.16 8.39 -2.11
C LYS A 60 9.30 9.92 -2.21
N ARG A 61 9.07 10.51 -3.39
CA ARG A 61 9.16 11.97 -3.57
C ARG A 61 8.19 12.71 -2.65
N VAL A 62 6.94 12.22 -2.57
CA VAL A 62 5.92 12.78 -1.68
C VAL A 62 6.35 12.63 -0.21
N PHE A 63 6.77 11.43 0.18
CA PHE A 63 7.26 11.17 1.54
C PHE A 63 8.39 12.11 1.93
N ASP A 64 9.45 12.18 1.11
CA ASP A 64 10.61 13.02 1.38
C ASP A 64 10.22 14.51 1.46
N GLY A 65 9.27 14.97 0.64
CA GLY A 65 8.76 16.34 0.65
C GLY A 65 8.02 16.69 1.94
N ILE A 66 7.13 15.82 2.38
CA ILE A 66 6.38 15.99 3.64
C ILE A 66 7.31 15.88 4.84
N SER A 67 8.19 14.88 4.87
CA SER A 67 9.16 14.71 5.96
C SER A 67 10.05 15.93 6.10
N ARG A 68 10.65 16.45 5.02
CA ARG A 68 11.47 17.68 5.11
C ARG A 68 10.72 18.89 5.67
N LYS A 69 9.40 18.95 5.49
CA LYS A 69 8.58 20.08 5.94
C LYS A 69 8.13 19.94 7.40
N PHE A 70 7.99 18.72 7.91
CA PHE A 70 7.26 18.48 9.17
C PHE A 70 7.94 17.52 10.16
N ALA A 71 9.06 16.87 9.80
CA ALA A 71 9.82 15.94 10.64
C ALA A 71 11.26 16.45 10.81
#